data_AF-A0A0M3BCL8-F1
#
_entry.id   AF-A0A0M3BCL8-F1
#
_cell.length_a   1.000
_cell.length_b   1.000
_cell.length_c   1.000
_cell.angle_alpha   90.00
_cell.angle_beta   90.00
_cell.angle_gamma   90.00
#
_symmetry.space_group_name_H-M   'P 1'
#
loop_
_entity.id
_entity.type
_entity.pdbx_description
1 polymer ?
#
loop_
_entity_poly.entity_id
_entity_poly.type
_entity_poly.pdbx_seq_one_letter_code
_entity_poly.pdbx_strand_id
1 'polypeptide(L)' 'MKNKLIDLNNHLFAQLERLSEEDLTPDQIDNEVKRTEAIVSVSQQIVQNADLALKGAKLVAEHGAYVGKYLPMLEAKAE' A
#
# COMPACT_ATOMS: atom_id res chain seq x y z
N MET A 1 -9.66 4.08 11.59
CA MET A 1 -8.47 3.34 11.10
C MET A 1 -7.90 4.09 9.90
N LYS A 2 -6.57 4.21 9.79
CA LYS A 2 -5.89 4.78 8.63
C LYS A 2 -5.65 3.67 7.60
N ASN A 3 -6.63 3.40 6.76
CA ASN A 3 -6.67 2.25 5.86
C ASN A 3 -6.75 2.67 4.37
N LYS A 4 -6.31 3.89 4.03
CA LYS A 4 -6.34 4.41 2.66
C LYS A 4 -4.94 4.48 2.06
N LEU A 5 -4.84 4.41 0.73
CA LEU A 5 -3.58 4.58 0.00
C LEU A 5 -2.91 5.94 0.25
N ILE A 6 -3.70 6.98 0.50
CA ILE A 6 -3.17 8.31 0.85
C ILE A 6 -2.44 8.29 2.19
N ASP A 7 -2.91 7.49 3.17
CA ASP A 7 -2.23 7.35 4.46
C ASP A 7 -0.88 6.67 4.28
N LEU A 8 -0.83 5.63 3.44
CA LEU A 8 0.42 4.96 3.09
C LEU A 8 1.42 5.95 2.46
N ASN A 9 0.97 6.76 1.51
CA ASN A 9 1.82 7.76 0.85
C ASN A 9 2.36 8.80 1.86
N ASN A 10 1.52 9.28 2.78
CA ASN A 10 1.94 10.16 3.85
C ASN A 10 3.01 9.52 4.76
N HIS A 11 2.88 8.23 5.08
CA HIS A 11 3.86 7.52 5.89
C HIS A 11 5.22 7.37 5.18
N LEU A 12 5.22 7.14 3.86
CA LEU A 12 6.44 7.07 3.06
C LEU A 12 7.15 8.42 3.01
N PHE A 13 6.41 9.53 2.82
CA PHE A 13 7.00 10.87 2.84
C PHE A 13 7.56 11.24 4.22
N ALA A 14 6.83 10.94 5.30
CA ALA A 14 7.35 11.15 6.65
C ALA A 14 8.62 10.32 6.94
N GLN A 15 8.77 9.16 6.29
CA GLN A 15 10.00 8.36 6.40
C GLN A 15 11.17 9.00 5.64
N LEU A 16 10.92 9.61 4.47
CA LEU A 16 11.93 10.38 3.74
C LEU A 16 12.40 11.61 4.54
N GLU A 17 11.47 12.31 5.18
CA GLU A 17 11.80 13.44 6.07
C GLU A 17 12.70 13.01 7.23
N ARG A 18 12.33 11.92 7.94
CA ARG A 18 13.15 11.36 9.02
C ARG A 18 14.56 10.99 8.56
N LEU A 19 14.70 10.32 7.41
CA LEU A 19 16.00 9.96 6.85
C LEU A 19 16.85 11.18 6.43
N SER A 20 16.22 12.34 6.25
CA SER A 20 16.90 13.58 5.84
C SER A 20 17.33 14.44 7.04
N GLU A 21 17.06 14.02 8.27
CA GLU A 21 17.49 14.72 9.48
C GLU A 21 19.03 14.71 9.59
N GLU A 22 19.64 15.90 9.58
CA GLU A 22 21.10 16.06 9.53
C GLU A 22 21.80 15.66 10.83
N ASP A 23 21.09 15.67 11.96
CA ASP A 23 21.63 15.41 13.30
C ASP A 23 21.55 13.92 13.71
N LEU A 24 21.21 13.02 12.78
CA LEU A 24 21.12 11.59 13.09
C LEU A 24 22.51 10.97 13.33
N THR A 25 22.61 10.24 14.43
CA THR A 25 23.76 9.38 14.70
C THR A 25 23.76 8.16 13.75
N PRO A 26 24.91 7.50 13.54
CA PRO A 26 24.99 6.28 12.71
C PRO A 26 24.00 5.19 13.12
N ASP A 27 23.80 4.97 14.43
CA ASP A 27 22.84 3.97 14.94
C ASP A 27 21.38 4.37 14.65
N GLN A 28 21.06 5.67 14.69
CA GLN A 28 19.73 6.16 14.33
C GLN A 28 19.47 6.02 12.83
N ILE A 29 20.47 6.28 11.99
CA ILE A 29 20.38 6.04 10.54
C ILE A 29 20.09 4.56 10.28
N ASP A 30 20.82 3.63 10.90
CA ASP A 30 20.60 2.18 10.73
C ASP A 30 19.17 1.77 11.15
N ASN A 31 18.67 2.33 12.26
CA ASN A 31 17.30 2.09 12.70
C ASN A 31 16.25 2.62 11.71
N GLU A 32 16.44 3.83 11.16
CA GLU A 32 15.53 4.40 10.17
C GLU A 32 15.61 3.68 8.81
N VAL A 33 16.78 3.14 8.43
CA VAL A 33 16.90 2.26 7.26
C VAL A 33 16.08 0.98 7.46
N LYS A 34 16.26 0.27 8.58
CA LYS A 34 15.47 -0.94 8.90
C LYS A 34 13.96 -0.66 8.95
N ARG A 35 13.57 0.47 9.55
CA ARG A 35 12.18 0.93 9.55
C ARG A 35 11.67 1.15 8.12
N THR A 36 12.46 1.79 7.28
CA THR A 36 12.13 2.05 5.87
C THR A 36 11.92 0.76 5.10
N GLU A 37 12.81 -0.22 5.24
CA GLU A 37 12.68 -1.53 4.60
C GLU A 37 11.38 -2.24 5.00
N ALA A 38 11.07 -2.23 6.30
CA ALA A 38 9.82 -2.82 6.80
C ALA A 38 8.58 -2.10 6.24
N ILE A 39 8.59 -0.77 6.20
CA ILE A 39 7.50 0.01 5.61
C ILE A 39 7.36 -0.33 4.12
N VAL A 40 8.45 -0.33 3.35
CA VAL A 40 8.43 -0.65 1.91
C VAL A 40 7.86 -2.05 1.67
N SER A 41 8.29 -3.05 2.44
CA SER A 41 7.79 -4.43 2.33
C SER A 41 6.27 -4.50 2.51
N VAL A 42 5.73 -3.88 3.56
CA VAL A 42 4.27 -3.88 3.79
C VAL A 42 3.54 -3.06 2.72
N SER A 43 4.13 -1.94 2.31
CA SER A 43 3.58 -1.05 1.28
C SER A 43 3.41 -1.76 -0.07
N GLN A 44 4.39 -2.59 -0.45
CA GLN A 44 4.33 -3.39 -1.66
C GLN A 44 3.12 -4.34 -1.65
N GLN A 45 2.84 -5.01 -0.52
CA GLN A 45 1.68 -5.88 -0.42
C GLN A 45 0.35 -5.10 -0.54
N ILE A 46 0.28 -3.91 0.04
CA ILE A 46 -0.90 -3.02 -0.08
C ILE A 46 -1.13 -2.62 -1.54
N VAL A 47 -0.07 -2.20 -2.24
CA VAL A 47 -0.15 -1.80 -3.64
C VAL A 47 -0.51 -2.98 -4.54
N GLN A 48 0.07 -4.17 -4.30
CA GLN A 48 -0.29 -5.38 -5.03
C GLN A 48 -1.77 -5.75 -4.87
N ASN A 49 -2.32 -5.62 -3.65
CA ASN A 49 -3.73 -5.86 -3.41
C ASN A 49 -4.62 -4.83 -4.14
N ALA A 50 -4.21 -3.56 -4.17
CA ALA A 50 -4.93 -2.52 -4.91
C ALA A 50 -4.88 -2.74 -6.43
N ASP A 51 -3.73 -3.14 -6.98
CA ASP A 51 -3.58 -3.50 -8.40
C ASP A 51 -4.42 -4.73 -8.75
N LEU A 52 -4.45 -5.73 -7.88
CA LEU A 52 -5.30 -6.91 -8.05
C LEU A 52 -6.79 -6.53 -8.10
N ALA A 53 -7.25 -5.65 -7.22
CA ALA A 53 -8.61 -5.13 -7.24
C ALA A 53 -8.89 -4.34 -8.54
N LEU A 54 -7.96 -3.48 -8.98
CA LEU A 54 -8.09 -2.74 -10.23
C LEU A 54 -8.20 -3.68 -11.45
N LYS A 55 -7.39 -4.73 -11.51
CA LYS A 55 -7.45 -5.76 -12.56
C LYS A 55 -8.80 -6.47 -12.58
N GLY A 56 -9.31 -6.84 -11.41
CA GLY A 56 -10.66 -7.41 -11.32
C GLY A 56 -11.73 -6.44 -11.82
N ALA A 57 -11.64 -5.15 -11.46
CA ALA A 57 -12.60 -4.15 -11.90
C ALA A 57 -12.58 -3.97 -13.42
N LYS A 58 -11.39 -4.01 -14.05
CA LYS A 58 -11.22 -4.02 -15.51
C LYS A 58 -11.87 -5.24 -16.15
N LEU A 59 -11.65 -6.44 -15.60
CA LEU A 59 -12.28 -7.66 -16.10
C LEU A 59 -13.82 -7.57 -16.09
N VAL A 60 -14.39 -7.03 -15.01
CA VAL A 60 -15.85 -6.81 -14.92
C VAL A 60 -16.33 -5.77 -15.92
N ALA A 61 -15.57 -4.68 -16.14
CA ALA A 61 -15.93 -3.66 -17.12
C ALA A 61 -15.89 -4.20 -18.56
N GLU A 62 -14.91 -5.06 -18.89
CA GLU A 62 -14.72 -5.62 -20.22
C GLU A 62 -15.68 -6.76 -20.54
N HIS A 63 -15.99 -7.61 -19.57
CA HIS A 63 -16.72 -8.87 -19.77
C HIS A 63 -18.11 -8.85 -19.14
N GLY A 64 -18.44 -7.84 -18.33
CA GLY A 64 -19.74 -7.69 -17.68
C GLY A 64 -19.80 -8.24 -16.25
N ALA A 65 -20.87 -7.87 -15.55
CA ALA A 65 -21.06 -8.13 -14.11
C ALA A 65 -21.00 -9.61 -13.71
N TYR A 66 -21.30 -10.54 -14.63
CA TYR A 66 -21.26 -11.98 -14.32
C TYR A 66 -19.85 -12.47 -13.96
N VAL A 67 -18.80 -11.79 -14.41
CA VAL A 67 -17.41 -12.13 -14.07
C VAL A 67 -17.12 -11.85 -12.60
N GLY A 68 -17.84 -10.92 -11.98
CA GLY A 68 -17.71 -10.59 -10.55
C GLY A 68 -17.84 -11.82 -9.63
N LYS A 69 -18.68 -12.79 -9.99
CA LYS A 69 -18.86 -14.05 -9.21
C LYS A 69 -17.60 -14.92 -9.14
N TYR A 70 -16.62 -14.67 -10.01
CA TYR A 70 -15.32 -15.36 -10.02
C TYR A 70 -14.20 -14.50 -9.42
N LEU A 71 -14.51 -13.29 -8.94
CA LEU A 71 -13.56 -12.34 -8.35
C LEU A 71 -13.94 -12.06 -6.89
N PRO A 72 -13.81 -13.04 -5.97
CA PRO A 72 -14.27 -12.93 -4.59
C PRO A 72 -13.62 -11.77 -3.82
N MET A 73 -12.43 -11.32 -4.24
CA MET A 73 -11.75 -10.15 -3.67
C MET A 73 -12.42 -8.80 -3.96
N LEU A 74 -13.34 -8.75 -4.93
CA LEU A 74 -14.14 -7.56 -5.27
C LEU A 74 -15.53 -7.56 -4.65
N GLU A 75 -15.96 -8.71 -4.12
CA GLU A 75 -17.16 -8.76 -3.27
C GLU A 75 -16.84 -8.22 -1.88
N ALA A 76 -16.41 -6.95 -1.82
CA ALA A 76 -16.72 -6.15 -0.65
C ALA A 76 -18.22 -5.91 -0.71
N LYS A 77 -19.02 -6.77 -0.07
CA LYS A 77 -20.35 -6.34 0.38
C LYS A 77 -20.09 -5.13 1.28
N ALA A 78 -20.30 -3.95 0.72
CA ALA A 78 -20.49 -2.74 1.51
C ALA A 78 -21.78 -2.95 2.30
N GLU A 79 -21.65 -3.18 3.60
CA GLU A 79 -22.71 -2.89 4.56
C GLU A 79 -22.76 -1.38 4.82
#